data_AF-A0A7Z2VCJ2-F1
#
_entry.id   AF-A0A7Z2VCJ2-F1
#
_cell.length_a   1.000
_cell.length_b   1.000
_cell.length_c   1.000
_cell.angle_alpha   90.00
_cell.angle_beta   90.00
_cell.angle_gamma   90.00
#
_symmetry.space_group_name_H-M   'P 1'
#
loop_
_entity.id
_entity.type
_entity.pdbx_description
1 polymer ?
#
loop_
_entity_poly.entity_id
_entity_poly.type
_entity_poly.pdbx_seq_one_letter_code
_entity_poly.pdbx_strand_id
1 'polypeptide(L)'
;MAIHSSMRGVVLCGLLGMAGAALAQSATSTRSSNTLQPIATPAPAQPKVAPPRALQPSNALPPVPSQLSQRPAAPSIPTRGPAATPVAPAGSEVPTATPMVYDRNGRLLQGMQPAGPNRVLDTKTGRYYDAVPAGDGMRVVR
;
A
#
# COMPACT_ATOMS: atom_id res chain seq x y z
N MET A 1 -13.17 -53.66 -56.29
CA MET A 1 -13.77 -54.14 -55.02
C MET A 1 -12.65 -54.42 -54.03
N ALA A 2 -12.35 -53.46 -53.14
CA ALA A 2 -11.59 -53.69 -51.92
C ALA A 2 -11.93 -52.54 -50.96
N ILE A 3 -12.55 -52.94 -49.85
CA ILE A 3 -13.30 -52.18 -48.87
C ILE A 3 -12.33 -51.98 -47.70
N HIS A 4 -12.09 -50.76 -47.19
CA HIS A 4 -11.49 -50.54 -45.86
C HIS A 4 -11.62 -49.06 -45.45
N SER A 5 -12.81 -48.67 -44.97
CA SER A 5 -13.03 -47.35 -44.39
C SER A 5 -14.12 -47.41 -43.30
N SER A 6 -13.96 -48.26 -42.28
CA SER A 6 -14.95 -48.32 -41.19
C SER A 6 -14.40 -48.88 -39.87
N MET A 7 -13.25 -48.40 -39.41
CA MET A 7 -12.77 -48.74 -38.04
C MET A 7 -12.23 -47.55 -37.23
N ARG A 8 -12.31 -46.31 -37.74
CA ARG A 8 -11.84 -45.12 -37.01
C ARG A 8 -12.94 -44.30 -36.32
N GLY A 9 -14.21 -44.49 -36.67
CA GLY A 9 -15.31 -43.68 -36.13
C GLY A 9 -15.80 -44.09 -34.74
N VAL A 10 -15.61 -45.34 -34.34
CA VAL A 10 -16.21 -45.88 -33.10
C VAL A 10 -15.40 -45.55 -31.84
N VAL A 11 -14.11 -45.26 -31.98
CA VAL A 11 -13.24 -44.95 -30.83
C VAL A 11 -13.43 -43.51 -30.32
N LEU A 12 -13.95 -42.60 -31.15
CA LEU A 12 -14.04 -41.17 -30.82
C LEU A 12 -15.31 -40.78 -30.02
N CYS A 13 -16.34 -41.63 -29.97
CA CYS A 13 -17.60 -41.32 -29.25
C CYS A 13 -17.63 -41.75 -27.77
N GLY A 14 -16.66 -42.55 -27.30
CA GLY A 14 -16.70 -43.13 -25.95
C GLY A 14 -16.22 -42.22 -24.80
N LEU A 15 -15.45 -41.17 -25.08
CA LEU A 15 -14.73 -40.41 -24.04
C LEU A 15 -15.35 -39.06 -23.65
N LEU A 16 -16.48 -38.67 -24.25
CA LEU A 16 -17.12 -37.36 -24.02
C LEU A 16 -18.21 -37.36 -22.93
N GLY A 17 -18.40 -38.47 -22.20
CA GLY A 17 -19.64 -38.74 -21.45
C GLY A 17 -19.60 -38.68 -19.93
N MET A 18 -18.50 -38.32 -19.27
CA MET A 18 -18.46 -38.34 -17.79
C MET A 18 -17.63 -37.21 -17.18
N ALA A 19 -18.25 -36.06 -16.93
CA ALA A 19 -17.95 -35.17 -15.80
C ALA A 19 -18.98 -34.02 -15.74
N GLY A 20 -20.27 -34.36 -15.64
CA GLY A 20 -21.33 -33.41 -15.35
C GLY A 20 -21.96 -33.74 -13.99
N ALA A 21 -21.66 -32.94 -12.96
CA ALA A 21 -22.53 -32.69 -11.80
C ALA A 21 -21.89 -31.64 -10.89
N ALA A 22 -22.17 -30.37 -11.15
CA ALA A 22 -21.97 -29.30 -10.18
C ALA A 22 -23.07 -29.40 -9.11
N LEU A 23 -22.68 -29.60 -7.84
CA LEU A 23 -23.58 -29.38 -6.71
C LEU A 23 -23.26 -28.03 -6.09
N ALA A 24 -24.14 -27.06 -6.35
CA ALA A 24 -24.17 -25.78 -5.68
C ALA A 24 -24.57 -25.98 -4.21
N GLN A 25 -23.69 -25.63 -3.29
CA GLN A 25 -24.05 -25.44 -1.89
C GLN A 25 -23.92 -23.95 -1.56
N SER A 26 -25.08 -23.33 -1.36
CA SER A 26 -25.26 -21.93 -1.04
C SER A 26 -24.56 -21.56 0.28
N ALA A 27 -23.63 -20.61 0.21
CA ALA A 27 -23.06 -19.96 1.38
C ALA A 27 -24.11 -19.03 1.99
N THR A 28 -24.92 -19.54 2.92
CA THR A 28 -25.91 -18.71 3.64
C THR A 28 -25.71 -18.82 5.13
N SER A 29 -25.09 -17.76 5.65
CA SER A 29 -25.44 -17.07 6.90
C SER A 29 -25.42 -17.88 8.20
N THR A 30 -24.35 -17.69 8.97
CA THR A 30 -24.45 -17.75 10.43
C THR A 30 -23.65 -16.60 11.02
N ARG A 31 -24.23 -15.39 10.97
CA ARG A 31 -23.70 -14.22 11.70
C ARG A 31 -24.28 -14.26 13.11
N SER A 32 -23.48 -14.61 14.10
CA SER A 32 -23.87 -14.46 15.51
C SER A 32 -23.80 -12.98 15.91
N SER A 33 -24.94 -12.42 16.34
CA SER A 33 -24.98 -11.12 17.04
C SER A 33 -24.60 -11.32 18.50
N ASN A 34 -23.61 -10.57 19.00
CA ASN A 34 -23.28 -10.51 20.41
C ASN A 34 -23.88 -9.23 20.99
N THR A 35 -24.91 -9.36 21.81
CA THR A 35 -25.53 -8.25 22.55
C THR A 35 -24.80 -8.06 23.87
N LEU A 36 -24.21 -6.89 24.09
CA LEU A 36 -23.56 -6.53 25.36
C LEU A 36 -24.62 -6.11 26.40
N GLN A 37 -24.46 -6.58 27.64
CA GLN A 37 -25.27 -6.13 28.77
C GLN A 37 -24.81 -4.74 29.26
N PRO A 38 -25.72 -3.82 29.64
CA PRO A 38 -25.33 -2.57 30.28
C PRO A 38 -24.77 -2.80 31.68
N ILE A 39 -23.62 -2.19 31.99
CA ILE A 39 -23.04 -2.14 33.33
C ILE A 39 -23.73 -1.05 34.15
N ALA A 40 -24.13 -1.35 35.38
CA ALA A 40 -24.68 -0.38 36.33
C ALA A 40 -23.59 0.57 36.84
N THR A 41 -23.84 1.88 36.72
CA THR A 41 -22.93 2.93 37.23
C THR A 41 -23.12 3.11 38.75
N PRO A 42 -22.06 3.09 39.58
CA PRO A 42 -22.17 3.38 41.00
C PRO A 42 -22.56 4.85 41.26
N ALA A 43 -23.34 5.09 42.31
CA ALA A 43 -23.79 6.44 42.69
C ALA A 43 -22.60 7.33 43.13
N PRO A 44 -22.66 8.66 42.88
CA PRO A 44 -21.57 9.57 43.23
C PRO A 44 -21.39 9.71 44.75
N ALA A 45 -20.15 9.62 45.23
CA ALA A 45 -19.81 9.94 46.61
C ALA A 45 -19.81 11.47 46.82
N GLN A 46 -20.39 11.94 47.93
CA GLN A 46 -20.41 13.36 48.26
C GLN A 46 -19.00 13.84 48.71
N PRO A 47 -18.54 15.01 48.23
CA PRO A 47 -17.22 15.54 48.58
C PRO A 47 -17.19 16.07 50.01
N LYS A 48 -16.21 15.62 50.79
CA LYS A 48 -15.89 16.16 52.11
C LYS A 48 -15.17 17.51 51.95
N VAL A 49 -15.74 18.58 52.51
CA VAL A 49 -15.16 19.93 52.47
C VAL A 49 -13.98 20.02 53.42
N ALA A 50 -12.81 20.40 52.90
CA ALA A 50 -11.61 20.69 53.67
C ALA A 50 -11.63 22.14 54.20
N PRO A 51 -10.96 22.43 55.34
CA PRO A 51 -10.91 23.77 55.89
C PRO A 51 -10.17 24.77 54.98
N PRO A 52 -10.46 26.09 55.09
CA PRO A 52 -9.85 27.10 54.23
C PRO A 52 -8.34 27.18 54.47
N ARG A 53 -7.56 27.15 53.37
CA ARG A 53 -6.12 27.36 53.41
C ARG A 53 -5.83 28.84 53.70
N ALA A 54 -4.99 29.10 54.69
CA ALA A 54 -4.50 30.45 54.99
C ALA A 54 -3.80 31.05 53.77
N LEU A 55 -4.14 32.30 53.45
CA LEU A 55 -3.56 33.04 52.33
C LEU A 55 -2.13 33.45 52.66
N GLN A 56 -1.18 33.01 51.85
CA GLN A 56 0.20 33.50 51.91
C GLN A 56 0.26 34.94 51.40
N PRO A 57 1.10 35.81 51.97
CA PRO A 57 1.35 37.14 51.41
C PRO A 57 1.87 37.01 49.97
N SER A 58 1.25 37.74 49.05
CA SER A 58 1.68 37.76 47.66
C SER A 58 3.03 38.48 47.57
N ASN A 59 4.08 37.76 47.18
CA ASN A 59 5.31 38.39 46.70
C ASN A 59 4.94 39.17 45.44
N ALA A 60 4.91 40.50 45.54
CA ALA A 60 4.64 41.36 44.40
C ALA A 60 5.72 41.14 43.33
N LEU A 61 5.34 40.45 42.25
CA LEU A 61 6.16 40.35 41.05
C LEU A 61 6.29 41.75 40.43
N PRO A 62 7.42 42.08 39.79
CA PRO A 62 7.55 43.34 39.08
C PRO A 62 6.44 43.46 38.01
N PRO A 63 5.86 44.66 37.82
CA PRO A 63 4.75 44.86 36.89
C PRO A 63 5.15 44.45 35.47
N VAL A 64 4.27 43.69 34.82
CA VAL A 64 4.47 43.25 33.43
C VAL A 64 4.35 44.48 32.52
N PRO A 65 5.36 44.75 31.68
CA PRO A 65 5.33 45.83 30.71
C PRO A 65 4.08 45.76 29.83
N SER A 66 3.18 46.74 29.96
CA SER A 66 1.90 46.76 29.23
C SER A 66 1.93 47.67 28.01
N GLN A 67 2.97 48.50 27.88
CA GLN A 67 3.13 49.42 26.76
C GLN A 67 4.22 48.93 25.81
N LEU A 68 4.02 49.13 24.50
CA LEU A 68 4.95 48.74 23.45
C LEU A 68 6.37 49.32 23.69
N SER A 69 6.44 50.56 24.19
CA SER A 69 7.69 51.26 24.53
C SER A 69 8.43 50.70 25.74
N GLN A 70 7.78 49.86 26.56
CA GLN A 70 8.38 49.21 27.72
C GLN A 70 8.94 47.81 27.38
N ARG A 71 8.69 47.31 26.15
CA ARG A 71 9.25 46.03 25.70
C ARG A 71 10.71 46.23 25.27
N PRO A 72 11.65 45.37 25.70
CA PRO A 72 13.01 45.37 25.16
C PRO A 72 13.02 45.28 23.64
N ALA A 73 13.81 46.13 22.98
CA ALA A 73 13.97 46.09 21.52
C ALA A 73 14.57 44.76 21.09
N ALA A 74 13.99 44.13 20.06
CA ALA A 74 14.51 42.89 19.52
C ALA A 74 15.87 43.14 18.86
N PRO A 75 16.87 42.25 19.05
CA PRO A 75 18.14 42.37 18.36
C PRO A 75 17.93 42.24 16.85
N SER A 76 18.60 43.07 16.06
CA SER A 76 18.56 42.98 14.60
C SER A 76 19.37 41.77 14.15
N ILE A 77 18.72 40.83 13.45
CA ILE A 77 19.40 39.69 12.84
C ILE A 77 19.96 40.15 11.50
N PRO A 78 21.26 39.99 11.22
CA PRO A 78 21.81 40.32 9.92
C PRO A 78 21.12 39.46 8.85
N THR A 79 20.51 40.12 7.87
CA THR A 79 19.88 39.43 6.74
C THR A 79 20.99 38.85 5.87
N ARG A 80 21.28 37.57 6.06
CA ARG A 80 22.02 36.79 5.07
C ARG A 80 21.08 36.67 3.87
N GLY A 81 21.56 37.03 2.67
CA GLY A 81 20.76 37.08 1.45
C GLY A 81 20.07 35.76 1.09
N PRO A 82 19.54 35.62 -0.14
CA PRO A 82 18.75 34.45 -0.54
C PRO A 82 19.42 33.13 -0.15
N ALA A 83 18.63 32.22 0.43
CA ALA A 83 19.11 30.89 0.75
C ALA A 83 19.66 30.22 -0.51
N ALA A 84 20.88 29.70 -0.44
CA ALA A 84 21.47 28.98 -1.57
C ALA A 84 20.66 27.70 -1.83
N THR A 85 20.22 27.51 -3.07
CA THR A 85 19.55 26.28 -3.50
C THR A 85 20.53 25.12 -3.40
N PRO A 86 20.18 24.01 -2.72
CA PRO A 86 21.04 22.82 -2.69
C PRO A 86 21.24 22.30 -4.12
N VAL A 87 22.49 22.28 -4.58
CA VAL A 87 22.86 21.66 -5.85
C VAL A 87 23.26 20.21 -5.55
N ALA A 88 22.64 19.25 -6.24
CA ALA A 88 23.05 17.86 -6.12
C ALA A 88 24.55 17.74 -6.50
N PRO A 89 25.35 16.96 -5.75
CA PRO A 89 26.75 16.75 -6.08
C PRO A 89 26.93 16.31 -7.54
N ALA A 90 27.97 16.80 -8.20
CA ALA A 90 28.34 16.33 -9.54
C ALA A 90 28.54 14.81 -9.51
N GLY A 91 27.79 14.09 -10.33
CA GLY A 91 27.73 12.62 -10.32
C GLY A 91 26.57 12.01 -9.51
N SER A 92 25.62 12.81 -9.00
CA SER A 92 24.34 12.27 -8.52
C SER A 92 23.50 11.80 -9.71
N GLU A 93 23.65 10.52 -10.04
CA GLU A 93 22.78 9.81 -10.97
C GLU A 93 21.59 9.21 -10.20
N VAL A 94 20.37 9.54 -10.64
CA VAL A 94 19.16 8.85 -10.19
C VAL A 94 19.14 7.50 -10.92
N PRO A 95 19.06 6.35 -10.21
CA PRO A 95 18.99 5.06 -10.86
C PRO A 95 17.81 5.02 -11.82
N THR A 96 18.08 4.79 -13.10
CA THR A 96 17.02 4.53 -14.09
C THR A 96 16.29 3.27 -13.67
N ALA A 97 14.98 3.39 -13.42
CA ALA A 97 14.15 2.25 -13.02
C ALA A 97 14.34 1.09 -14.01
N THR A 98 14.76 -0.08 -13.50
CA THR A 98 14.93 -1.26 -14.34
C THR A 98 13.54 -1.71 -14.81
N PRO A 99 13.31 -1.83 -16.13
CA PRO A 99 11.98 -2.10 -16.64
C PRO A 99 11.53 -3.52 -16.24
N MET A 100 10.36 -3.60 -15.61
CA MET A 100 9.83 -4.81 -14.97
C MET A 100 9.23 -5.75 -16.02
N VAL A 101 9.33 -7.06 -15.80
CA VAL A 101 8.72 -8.07 -16.67
C VAL A 101 7.79 -8.96 -15.87
N TYR A 102 6.56 -9.13 -16.34
CA TYR A 102 5.51 -9.86 -15.67
C TYR A 102 5.11 -11.13 -16.43
N ASP A 103 4.63 -12.13 -15.71
CA ASP A 103 3.93 -13.28 -16.30
C ASP A 103 2.50 -12.89 -16.71
N ARG A 104 1.78 -13.82 -17.36
CA ARG A 104 0.40 -13.61 -17.77
C ARG A 104 -0.55 -13.27 -16.60
N ASN A 105 -0.21 -13.68 -15.38
CA ASN A 105 -0.99 -13.46 -14.17
C ASN A 105 -0.61 -12.15 -13.44
N GLY A 106 0.34 -11.37 -13.98
CA GLY A 106 0.82 -10.12 -13.37
C GLY A 106 1.90 -10.31 -12.30
N ARG A 107 2.50 -11.51 -12.16
CA ARG A 107 3.62 -11.75 -11.25
C ARG A 107 4.93 -11.32 -11.88
N LEU A 108 5.80 -10.66 -11.12
CA LEU A 108 7.13 -10.27 -11.58
C LEU A 108 7.98 -11.51 -11.89
N LEU A 109 8.51 -11.58 -13.11
CA LEU A 109 9.45 -12.60 -13.58
C LEU A 109 10.90 -12.13 -13.37
N GLN A 110 11.54 -12.73 -12.38
CA GLN A 110 12.96 -12.49 -12.08
C GLN A 110 13.87 -13.17 -13.11
N GLY A 111 14.80 -12.40 -13.67
CA GLY A 111 15.69 -12.86 -14.75
C GLY A 111 15.07 -12.73 -16.14
N MET A 112 13.97 -11.99 -16.29
CA MET A 112 13.50 -11.53 -17.59
C MET A 112 13.84 -10.05 -17.74
N GLN A 113 14.36 -9.68 -18.91
CA GLN A 113 14.69 -8.29 -19.24
C GLN A 113 14.05 -7.93 -20.59
N PRO A 114 13.49 -6.72 -20.75
CA PRO A 114 13.05 -6.25 -22.07
C PRO A 114 14.23 -6.21 -23.05
N ALA A 115 14.04 -6.82 -24.22
CA ALA A 115 15.10 -6.97 -25.21
C ALA A 115 14.74 -6.38 -26.58
N GLY A 116 13.57 -5.75 -26.68
CA GLY A 116 13.10 -5.06 -27.88
C GLY A 116 11.59 -4.86 -27.85
N PRO A 117 11.02 -4.29 -28.92
CA PRO A 117 9.58 -4.13 -29.05
C PRO A 117 8.88 -5.48 -28.89
N ASN A 118 7.95 -5.55 -27.93
CA ASN A 118 7.15 -6.74 -27.67
C ASN A 118 7.97 -8.02 -27.38
N ARG A 119 9.23 -7.90 -26.93
CA ARG A 119 10.10 -9.05 -26.64
C ARG A 119 10.84 -8.90 -25.33
N VAL A 120 10.93 -10.02 -24.60
CA VAL A 120 11.74 -10.12 -23.39
C VAL A 120 12.75 -11.26 -23.54
N LEU A 121 13.95 -11.04 -23.04
CA LEU A 121 15.03 -12.02 -22.92
C LEU A 121 14.98 -12.61 -21.52
N ASP A 122 14.91 -13.94 -21.46
CA ASP A 122 15.22 -14.68 -20.24
C ASP A 122 16.74 -14.77 -20.12
N THR A 123 17.30 -14.05 -19.15
CA THR A 123 18.74 -13.99 -18.90
C THR A 123 19.29 -15.30 -18.33
N LYS A 124 18.44 -16.21 -17.84
CA LYS A 124 18.85 -17.53 -17.35
C LYS A 124 19.02 -18.53 -18.49
N THR A 125 18.09 -18.52 -19.45
CA THR A 125 18.07 -19.50 -20.55
C THR A 125 18.55 -18.95 -21.89
N GLY A 126 18.72 -17.63 -22.01
CA GLY A 126 19.03 -16.93 -23.27
C GLY A 126 17.87 -16.91 -24.27
N ARG A 127 16.66 -17.33 -23.86
CA ARG A 127 15.50 -17.46 -24.75
C ARG A 127 14.69 -16.18 -24.79
N TYR A 128 14.16 -15.88 -25.97
CA TYR A 128 13.26 -14.75 -26.17
C TYR A 128 11.79 -15.19 -26.07
N TYR A 129 10.98 -14.34 -25.44
CA TYR A 129 9.54 -14.53 -25.32
C TYR A 129 8.81 -13.30 -25.86
N ASP A 130 7.61 -13.56 -26.37
CA ASP A 130 6.72 -12.50 -26.82
C ASP A 130 6.02 -11.88 -25.61
N ALA A 131 6.01 -10.56 -25.58
CA ALA A 131 5.47 -9.78 -24.48
C ALA A 131 4.68 -8.58 -25.01
N VAL A 132 3.76 -8.09 -24.20
CA VAL A 132 2.99 -6.87 -24.47
C VAL A 132 3.36 -5.80 -23.44
N PRO A 133 3.31 -4.51 -23.79
CA PRO A 133 3.45 -3.44 -22.81
C PRO A 133 2.40 -3.57 -21.70
N ALA A 134 2.84 -3.41 -20.45
CA ALA A 134 1.99 -3.53 -19.27
C ALA A 134 2.41 -2.48 -18.24
N GLY A 135 1.80 -1.29 -18.30
CA GLY A 135 1.96 -0.22 -17.33
C GLY A 135 3.40 0.28 -17.20
N ASP A 136 4.08 -0.24 -16.19
CA ASP A 136 5.47 0.05 -15.79
C ASP A 136 6.50 -0.89 -16.44
N GLY A 137 6.06 -1.86 -17.25
CA GLY A 137 6.93 -2.87 -17.82
C GLY A 137 6.34 -3.64 -19.00
N MET A 138 6.74 -4.91 -19.10
CA MET A 138 6.32 -5.84 -20.15
C MET A 138 5.64 -7.06 -19.54
N ARG A 139 4.68 -7.69 -20.24
CA ARG A 139 4.02 -8.91 -19.80
C ARG A 139 4.15 -10.02 -20.84
N VAL A 140 4.65 -11.18 -20.44
CA VAL A 140 4.79 -12.35 -21.32
C VAL A 140 3.43 -12.93 -21.68
N VAL A 141 3.22 -13.22 -22.97
CA VAL A 141 1.93 -13.69 -23.50
C VAL A 141 1.88 -15.20 -23.68
N ARG A 142 3.02 -15.90 -23.72
CA ARG A 142 3.11 -17.34 -23.98
C ARG A 142 2.56 -18.21 -22.86
#